data_AF-A0AA41BKK1-F1
#
_entry.id   AF-A0AA41BKK1-F1
#
_cell.length_a   1.000
_cell.length_b   1.000
_cell.length_c   1.000
_cell.angle_alpha   90.00
_cell.angle_beta   90.00
_cell.angle_gamma   90.00
#
_symmetry.space_group_name_H-M   'P 1'
#
loop_
_entity.id
_entity.type
_entity.pdbx_description
1 polymer ?
#
loop_
_entity_poly.entity_id
_entity_poly.type
_entity_poly.pdbx_seq_one_letter_code
_entity_poly.pdbx_strand_id
1 'polypeptide(L)'
;MLKRTEIKIDVSRHCTDCFSTHSKIVKVDESRFIDVAAIVLSSDDIEHGKLDEIDATSYGIPVFVATHDEGRVPPEYLPRISGVFEYNESRTAFYGRQLETAASHYETQLRPPFFRALVDYVNQGNSAFDCPGHQGG
;
A
#
# COMPACT_ATOMS: atom_id res chain seq x y z
N MET A 1 14.40 18.51 -6.66
CA MET A 1 14.01 17.14 -7.08
C MET A 1 13.17 16.55 -5.95
N LEU A 2 11.84 16.51 -6.09
CA LEU A 2 10.99 15.84 -5.10
C LEU A 2 11.38 14.36 -5.11
N LYS A 3 11.97 13.87 -4.01
CA LYS A 3 12.23 12.45 -3.83
C LYS A 3 10.88 11.73 -3.97
N ARG A 4 10.80 10.81 -4.93
CA ARG A 4 9.69 9.86 -5.01
C ARG A 4 9.65 9.15 -3.66
N THR A 5 8.57 9.32 -2.90
CA THR A 5 8.42 8.63 -1.62
C THR A 5 8.48 7.13 -1.92
N GLU A 6 9.38 6.40 -1.25
CA GLU A 6 9.42 4.94 -1.38
C GLU A 6 8.11 4.38 -0.85
N ILE A 7 7.36 3.70 -1.73
CA ILE A 7 6.13 3.02 -1.36
C ILE A 7 6.48 1.95 -0.32
N LYS A 8 5.77 1.97 0.80
CA LYS A 8 5.89 0.95 1.84
C LYS A 8 4.67 0.05 1.85
N ILE A 9 4.94 -1.22 2.08
CA ILE A 9 3.93 -2.26 2.24
C ILE A 9 4.12 -2.84 3.63
N ASP A 10 3.07 -2.80 4.44
CA ASP A 10 3.08 -3.50 5.71
C ASP A 10 2.71 -4.94 5.50
N VAL A 11 3.51 -5.84 6.07
CA VAL A 11 3.34 -7.28 5.88
C VAL A 11 3.40 -7.94 7.24
N SER A 12 2.45 -8.84 7.46
CA SER A 12 2.41 -9.66 8.66
C SER A 12 3.54 -10.68 8.65
N ARG A 13 3.88 -11.17 9.84
CA ARG A 13 4.97 -12.14 9.98
C ARG A 13 4.64 -13.38 9.13
N HIS A 14 5.63 -13.89 8.41
CA HIS A 14 5.50 -15.09 7.56
C HIS A 14 4.68 -14.94 6.27
N CYS A 15 4.21 -13.74 5.91
CA CYS A 15 3.51 -13.49 4.64
C CYS A 15 4.40 -12.97 3.50
N THR A 16 5.71 -12.80 3.70
CA THR A 16 6.61 -12.15 2.72
C THR A 16 6.78 -12.93 1.41
N ASP A 17 6.52 -14.22 1.44
CA ASP A 17 6.90 -15.13 0.38
C ASP A 17 5.71 -15.45 -0.56
N CYS A 18 4.50 -14.96 -0.26
CA CYS A 18 3.31 -15.18 -1.10
C CYS A 18 3.18 -14.17 -2.26
N PHE A 19 4.04 -13.14 -2.32
CA PHE A 19 4.08 -12.19 -3.43
C PHE A 19 5.49 -11.65 -3.67
N SER A 20 5.75 -11.16 -4.89
CA SER A 20 6.98 -10.45 -5.20
C SER A 20 6.72 -8.94 -5.26
N THR A 21 7.50 -8.13 -4.57
CA THR A 21 7.39 -6.67 -4.61
C THR A 21 8.77 -6.03 -4.72
N HIS A 22 8.79 -4.81 -5.27
CA HIS A 22 9.97 -3.94 -5.24
C HIS A 22 9.82 -2.82 -4.19
N SER A 23 8.63 -2.68 -3.61
CA SER A 23 8.33 -1.74 -2.54
C SER A 23 8.97 -2.18 -1.23
N LYS A 24 9.22 -1.22 -0.34
CA LYS A 24 9.86 -1.50 0.94
C LYS A 24 8.88 -2.21 1.87
N ILE A 25 9.26 -3.37 2.39
CA ILE A 25 8.45 -4.13 3.34
C ILE A 25 8.73 -3.66 4.77
N VAL A 26 7.67 -3.44 5.53
CA VAL A 26 7.69 -3.13 6.97
C VAL A 26 6.79 -4.12 7.71
N LYS A 27 7.11 -4.43 8.96
CA LYS A 27 6.28 -5.33 9.77
C LYS A 27 5.04 -4.60 10.28
N VAL A 28 3.88 -5.24 10.15
CA VAL A 28 2.59 -4.72 10.64
C VAL A 28 2.64 -4.31 12.13
N ASP A 29 3.32 -5.09 12.98
CA ASP A 29 3.38 -4.83 14.44
C ASP A 29 4.09 -3.53 14.83
N GLU A 30 4.97 -3.04 13.97
CA GLU A 30 5.80 -1.86 14.23
C GLU A 30 5.23 -0.61 13.53
N SER A 31 4.14 -0.78 12.77
CA SER A 31 3.61 0.25 11.90
C SER A 31 2.53 1.11 12.56
N ARG A 32 2.46 2.37 12.12
CA ARG A 32 1.38 3.31 12.43
C ARG A 32 0.43 3.51 11.23
N PHE A 33 0.64 2.78 10.14
CA PHE A 33 -0.16 2.84 8.90
C PHE A 33 -0.17 4.18 8.16
N ILE A 34 0.63 5.17 8.57
CA ILE A 34 0.60 6.55 8.03
C ILE A 34 1.37 6.73 6.72
N ASP A 35 2.33 5.86 6.44
CA ASP A 35 3.25 5.95 5.30
C ASP A 35 3.27 4.66 4.48
N VAL A 36 2.11 3.99 4.46
CA VAL A 36 1.90 2.65 3.92
C VAL A 36 0.85 2.73 2.83
N ALA A 37 1.12 2.06 1.70
CA ALA A 37 0.24 2.10 0.54
C ALA A 37 -0.62 0.84 0.37
N ALA A 38 -0.23 -0.27 0.99
CA ALA A 38 -1.00 -1.51 1.05
C ALA A 38 -0.56 -2.33 2.26
N ILE A 39 -1.46 -3.20 2.75
CA ILE A 39 -1.22 -4.07 3.89
C ILE A 39 -1.48 -5.52 3.48
N VAL A 40 -0.62 -6.45 3.92
CA VAL A 40 -0.83 -7.89 3.77
C VAL A 40 -0.90 -8.52 5.17
N LEU A 41 -2.08 -9.02 5.53
CA LEU A 41 -2.35 -9.68 6.80
C LEU A 41 -2.30 -11.20 6.67
N SER A 42 -1.91 -11.91 7.74
CA SER A 42 -2.19 -13.34 7.83
C SER A 42 -3.63 -13.57 8.31
N SER A 43 -4.15 -14.78 8.16
CA SER A 43 -5.43 -15.15 8.77
C SER A 43 -5.44 -14.94 10.30
N ASP A 44 -4.31 -15.22 10.96
CA ASP A 44 -4.15 -15.07 12.41
C ASP A 44 -4.29 -13.60 12.85
N ASP A 45 -3.72 -12.66 12.10
CA ASP A 45 -3.85 -11.23 12.42
C ASP A 45 -5.30 -10.75 12.34
N ILE A 46 -6.07 -11.30 11.40
CA ILE A 46 -7.50 -10.97 11.27
C ILE A 46 -8.28 -11.52 12.45
N GLU A 47 -8.01 -12.76 12.85
CA GLU A 47 -8.64 -13.38 14.03
C GLU A 47 -8.31 -12.61 15.32
N HIS A 48 -7.13 -11.99 15.39
CA HIS A 48 -6.72 -11.10 16.48
C HIS A 48 -7.23 -9.65 16.35
N GLY A 49 -8.11 -9.36 15.38
CA GLY A 49 -8.77 -8.05 15.25
C GLY A 49 -7.95 -6.97 14.55
N LYS A 50 -6.83 -7.32 13.89
CA LYS A 50 -5.95 -6.34 13.24
C LYS A 50 -6.66 -5.57 12.11
N LEU A 51 -7.59 -6.24 11.42
CA LEU A 51 -8.42 -5.60 10.40
C LEU A 51 -9.36 -4.55 11.00
N ASP A 52 -9.87 -4.76 12.23
CA ASP A 52 -10.69 -3.77 12.93
C ASP A 52 -9.87 -2.54 13.34
N GLU A 53 -8.62 -2.75 13.79
CA GLU A 53 -7.69 -1.65 14.08
C GLU A 53 -7.41 -0.79 12.84
N ILE A 54 -7.19 -1.43 11.69
CA ILE A 54 -6.93 -0.74 10.42
C ILE A 54 -8.17 0.05 9.99
N ASP A 55 -9.36 -0.56 10.03
CA ASP A 55 -10.60 0.12 9.65
C ASP A 55 -10.91 1.32 10.57
N ALA A 56 -10.57 1.23 11.86
CA ALA A 56 -10.73 2.34 12.80
C ALA A 56 -9.89 3.58 12.44
N THR A 57 -8.81 3.43 11.67
CA THR A 57 -8.02 4.58 11.17
C THR A 57 -8.77 5.40 10.13
N SER A 58 -9.76 4.80 9.44
CA SER A 58 -10.45 5.38 8.29
C SER A 58 -9.54 5.81 7.13
N TYR A 59 -8.32 5.26 7.06
CA TYR A 59 -7.37 5.60 5.97
C TYR A 59 -7.77 4.97 4.64
N GLY A 60 -8.53 3.87 4.64
CA GLY A 60 -8.95 3.21 3.40
C GLY A 60 -7.81 2.52 2.65
N ILE A 61 -6.75 2.13 3.36
CA ILE A 61 -5.59 1.44 2.80
C ILE A 61 -6.05 0.06 2.29
N PRO A 62 -5.68 -0.35 1.06
CA PRO A 62 -6.04 -1.67 0.56
C PRO A 62 -5.37 -2.78 1.40
N VAL A 63 -6.19 -3.69 1.94
CA VAL A 63 -5.75 -4.83 2.74
C VAL A 63 -5.89 -6.14 1.96
N PHE A 64 -4.84 -6.94 1.91
CA PHE A 64 -4.84 -8.28 1.36
C PHE A 64 -4.61 -9.31 2.46
N VAL A 65 -5.09 -10.53 2.25
CA VAL A 65 -4.97 -11.61 3.24
C VAL A 65 -4.19 -12.76 2.64
N ALA A 66 -3.11 -13.17 3.30
CA ALA A 66 -2.33 -14.34 2.93
C ALA A 66 -2.86 -15.58 3.68
N THR A 67 -3.14 -16.64 2.94
CA THR A 67 -3.65 -17.92 3.48
C THR A 67 -2.70 -19.07 3.17
N HIS A 68 -2.48 -19.95 4.15
CA HIS A 68 -1.73 -21.21 4.00
C HIS A 68 -2.70 -22.41 3.81
N ASP A 69 -2.25 -23.44 3.09
CA ASP A 69 -2.81 -24.81 3.02
C ASP A 69 -4.34 -24.92 3.19
N GLU A 70 -5.09 -24.54 2.14
CA GLU A 70 -6.56 -24.55 2.09
C GLU A 70 -7.31 -23.68 3.12
N GLY A 71 -6.58 -22.88 3.90
CA GLY A 71 -7.17 -21.86 4.77
C GLY A 71 -8.04 -20.90 3.97
N ARG A 72 -9.27 -20.70 4.43
CA ARG A 72 -10.23 -19.76 3.82
C ARG A 72 -10.40 -18.56 4.72
N VAL A 73 -10.40 -17.37 4.12
CA VAL A 73 -10.84 -16.17 4.81
C VAL A 73 -12.34 -16.27 5.08
N PRO A 74 -12.79 -16.10 6.33
CA PRO A 74 -14.21 -16.11 6.65
C PRO A 74 -15.01 -15.07 5.83
N PRO A 75 -16.21 -15.42 5.32
CA PRO A 75 -16.98 -14.57 4.41
C PRO A 75 -17.27 -13.16 4.93
N GLU A 76 -17.36 -12.99 6.24
CA GLU A 76 -17.59 -11.71 6.92
C GLU A 76 -16.47 -10.69 6.70
N TYR A 77 -15.24 -11.13 6.41
CA TYR A 77 -14.10 -10.24 6.14
C TYR A 77 -13.93 -9.92 4.66
N LEU A 78 -14.50 -10.73 3.76
CA LEU A 78 -14.35 -10.55 2.30
C LEU A 78 -14.74 -9.15 1.79
N PRO A 79 -15.81 -8.49 2.30
CA PRO A 79 -16.16 -7.13 1.86
C PRO A 79 -15.15 -6.05 2.28
N ARG A 80 -14.29 -6.34 3.26
CA ARG A 80 -13.35 -5.40 3.88
C ARG A 80 -11.94 -5.50 3.30
N ILE A 81 -11.65 -6.56 2.53
CA ILE A 81 -10.33 -6.81 1.97
C ILE A 81 -10.33 -6.60 0.45
N SER A 82 -9.18 -6.23 -0.09
CA SER A 82 -8.93 -6.01 -1.52
C SER A 82 -8.60 -7.31 -2.26
N GLY A 83 -8.19 -8.37 -1.56
CA GLY A 83 -7.92 -9.67 -2.18
C GLY A 83 -7.33 -10.70 -1.23
N VAL A 84 -7.23 -11.93 -1.71
CA VAL A 84 -6.65 -13.07 -0.99
C VAL A 84 -5.47 -13.62 -1.78
N PHE A 85 -4.35 -13.82 -1.10
CA PHE A 85 -3.11 -14.38 -1.64
C PHE A 85 -2.91 -15.78 -1.06
N GLU A 86 -2.84 -16.77 -1.94
CA GLU A 86 -2.49 -18.13 -1.57
C GLU A 86 -0.97 -18.30 -1.62
N TYR A 87 -0.43 -19.13 -0.73
CA TYR A 87 0.97 -19.47 -0.78
C TYR A 87 1.27 -20.40 -1.96
N ASN A 88 1.68 -19.81 -3.09
CA ASN A 88 2.01 -20.55 -4.30
C ASN A 88 3.09 -19.80 -5.10
N GLU A 89 4.27 -20.41 -5.21
CA GLU A 89 5.44 -19.83 -5.88
C GLU A 89 5.14 -19.34 -7.31
N SER A 90 4.31 -20.07 -8.05
CA SER A 90 3.93 -19.71 -9.43
C SER A 90 3.04 -18.47 -9.53
N ARG A 91 2.39 -18.07 -8.43
CA ARG A 91 1.45 -16.93 -8.38
C ARG A 91 2.06 -15.68 -7.74
N THR A 92 3.23 -15.79 -7.11
CA THR A 92 3.91 -14.69 -6.41
C THR A 92 4.06 -13.42 -7.25
N ALA A 93 4.46 -13.56 -8.53
CA ALA A 93 4.58 -12.43 -9.46
C ALA A 93 3.25 -11.80 -9.83
N PHE A 94 2.18 -12.59 -9.90
CA PHE A 94 0.84 -12.10 -10.17
C PHE A 94 0.27 -11.33 -8.97
N TYR A 95 0.37 -11.90 -7.77
CA TYR A 95 -0.04 -11.23 -6.53
C TYR A 95 0.76 -9.96 -6.27
N GLY A 96 2.06 -9.99 -6.57
CA GLY A 96 2.91 -8.80 -6.57
C GLY A 96 2.33 -7.67 -7.42
N ARG A 97 1.99 -7.95 -8.68
CA ARG A 97 1.38 -6.93 -9.56
C ARG A 97 0.05 -6.41 -9.03
N GLN A 98 -0.79 -7.27 -8.45
CA GLN A 98 -2.06 -6.83 -7.86
C GLN A 98 -1.83 -5.87 -6.69
N LEU A 99 -0.91 -6.24 -5.79
CA LEU A 99 -0.53 -5.45 -4.64
C LEU A 99 0.01 -4.07 -5.03
N GLU A 100 0.96 -4.03 -5.99
CA GLU A 100 1.55 -2.77 -6.50
C GLU A 100 0.50 -1.90 -7.20
N THR A 101 -0.43 -2.51 -7.93
CA THR A 101 -1.52 -1.79 -8.61
C THR A 101 -2.44 -1.13 -7.59
N ALA A 102 -2.83 -1.86 -6.55
CA ALA A 102 -3.66 -1.33 -5.47
C ALA A 102 -2.95 -0.21 -4.69
N ALA A 103 -1.68 -0.41 -4.36
CA ALA A 103 -0.84 0.59 -3.68
C ALA A 103 -0.73 1.89 -4.49
N SER A 104 -0.40 1.79 -5.78
CA SER A 104 -0.28 2.94 -6.69
C SER A 104 -1.62 3.67 -6.85
N HIS A 105 -2.72 2.93 -6.94
CA HIS A 105 -4.06 3.50 -7.03
C HIS A 105 -4.43 4.27 -5.75
N TYR A 106 -4.16 3.69 -4.58
CA TYR A 106 -4.38 4.34 -3.29
C TYR A 106 -3.58 5.65 -3.16
N GLU A 107 -2.30 5.65 -3.50
CA GLU A 107 -1.49 6.88 -3.51
C GLU A 107 -2.04 7.96 -4.45
N THR A 108 -2.50 7.53 -5.63
CA THR A 108 -3.05 8.46 -6.64
C THR A 108 -4.34 9.11 -6.16
N GLN A 109 -5.15 8.41 -5.37
CA GLN A 109 -6.38 8.93 -4.77
C GLN A 109 -6.12 9.83 -3.57
N LEU A 110 -5.11 9.52 -2.75
CA LEU A 110 -4.72 10.33 -1.61
C LEU A 110 -4.27 11.74 -2.00
N ARG A 111 -3.69 11.91 -3.20
CA ARG A 111 -3.22 13.21 -3.69
C ARG A 111 -4.39 14.01 -4.26
N PRO A 112 -4.82 15.12 -3.60
CA PRO A 112 -5.86 15.96 -4.15
C PRO A 112 -5.47 16.47 -5.55
N PRO A 113 -6.43 16.74 -6.45
CA PRO A 113 -6.15 17.15 -7.83
C PRO A 113 -5.17 18.32 -7.93
N PHE A 114 -5.27 19.30 -7.03
CA PHE A 114 -4.36 20.44 -6.96
C PHE A 114 -2.92 20.05 -6.58
N PHE A 115 -2.76 19.19 -5.57
CA PHE A 115 -1.44 18.74 -5.12
C PHE A 115 -0.74 17.86 -6.17
N ARG A 116 -1.51 17.01 -6.86
CA ARG A 116 -0.98 16.19 -7.97
C ARG A 116 -0.43 17.07 -9.09
N ALA A 117 -1.22 18.04 -9.55
CA ALA A 117 -0.78 18.98 -10.59
C ALA A 117 0.47 19.77 -10.18
N LEU A 118 0.57 20.20 -8.92
CA LEU A 118 1.75 20.90 -8.40
C LEU A 118 2.99 19.99 -8.36
N VAL A 119 2.87 18.76 -7.87
CA VAL A 119 3.98 17.79 -7.86
C VAL A 119 4.44 17.47 -9.29
N ASP A 120 3.51 17.24 -10.20
CA ASP A 120 3.81 16.96 -11.61
C ASP A 120 4.50 18.16 -12.28
N TYR A 121 4.04 19.39 -12.01
CA TYR A 121 4.63 20.62 -12.52
C TYR A 121 6.07 20.83 -12.03
N VAL A 122 6.35 20.61 -10.74
CA VAL A 122 7.70 20.71 -10.17
C VAL A 122 8.61 19.60 -10.71
N ASN A 123 8.09 18.38 -10.91
CA ASN A 123 8.86 17.26 -11.45
C ASN A 123 9.20 17.42 -12.94
N GLN A 124 8.36 18.11 -13.71
CA GLN A 124 8.63 18.44 -15.12
C GLN A 124 9.77 19.45 -15.29
N GLY A 125 10.28 20.03 -14.19
CA GLY A 125 11.43 20.95 -14.25
C GLY A 125 11.12 22.21 -15.06
N ASN A 126 9.85 22.65 -15.08
CA ASN A 126 9.46 23.84 -15.81
C ASN A 126 10.22 25.06 -15.27
N SER A 127 10.95 25.76 -16.15
CA SER A 127 11.62 27.01 -15.80
C SER A 127 10.60 28.06 -15.39
N ALA A 128 10.59 28.45 -14.11
CA ALA A 128 9.77 29.54 -13.61
C ALA A 128 10.34 30.88 -14.09
N PHE A 129 9.79 31.41 -15.19
CA PHE A 129 10.04 32.78 -15.67
C PHE A 129 8.99 33.79 -15.16
N ASP A 130 8.10 33.37 -14.27
CA ASP A 130 7.10 34.24 -13.65
C ASP A 130 7.46 34.55 -12.18
N CYS A 131 7.12 35.76 -11.73
CA CYS A 131 7.41 36.26 -10.38
C CYS A 131 6.73 35.40 -9.30
N PRO A 132 7.39 35.10 -8.16
CA PRO A 132 8.27 36.00 -7.41
C PRO A 132 9.75 35.58 -7.43
N GLY A 133 10.64 36.58 -7.29
CA GLY A 133 12.11 36.46 -7.41
C GLY A 133 12.84 35.65 -6.32
N HIS A 134 12.19 34.71 -5.64
CA HIS A 134 12.86 33.63 -4.91
C HIS A 134 12.80 32.37 -5.78
N GLN A 135 13.70 32.30 -6.79
CA GLN A 135 13.80 31.16 -7.70
C GLN A 135 14.35 29.92 -6.97
N GLY A 136 13.48 29.21 -6.24
CA GLY A 136 13.78 27.92 -5.64
C GLY A 136 14.32 27.94 -4.20
N GLY A 137 14.42 29.12 -3.58
CA GLY A 137 15.01 29.33 -2.25
C GLY A 137 16.31 30.11 -2.32
#